data_AF-D5VEY0-F1
#
_entry.id   AF-D5VEY0-F1
#
_cell.length_a   1.000
_cell.length_b   1.000
_cell.length_c   1.000
_cell.angle_alpha   90.00
_cell.angle_beta   90.00
_cell.angle_gamma   90.00
#
_symmetry.space_group_name_H-M   'P 1'
#
loop_
_entity.id
_entity.type
_entity.pdbx_description
1 polymer ?
#
loop_
_entity_poly.entity_id
_entity_poly.type
_entity_poly.pdbx_seq_one_letter_code
_entity_poly.pdbx_strand_id
1 'polypeptide(L)'
;MLPLILLLATGLPASVSGDFDHDGKPDVAAVQRDGGEAYVLSIKRGGGAETPARIRLGKGFPDILTAAQAKSVEATACAKGAGPRDAPCPDKVVTVEKGDLLFGTAEASLAVAKWDGRAFRVTWISD
;
A
#
# COMPACT_ATOMS: atom_id res chain seq x y z
N MET A 1 31.71 -19.67 -16.76
CA MET A 1 30.44 -19.15 -16.20
C MET A 1 30.76 -18.46 -14.89
N LEU A 2 30.78 -17.13 -14.87
CA LEU A 2 30.91 -16.37 -13.62
C LEU A 2 29.56 -16.45 -12.87
N PRO A 3 29.52 -16.70 -11.56
CA PRO A 3 28.29 -16.55 -10.81
C PRO A 3 27.95 -15.06 -10.75
N LEU A 4 26.76 -14.71 -11.20
CA LEU A 4 26.17 -13.39 -10.99
C LEU A 4 25.86 -13.26 -9.50
N ILE A 5 26.75 -12.64 -8.75
CA ILE A 5 26.51 -12.27 -7.35
C ILE A 5 25.47 -11.14 -7.37
N LEU A 6 24.22 -11.49 -7.09
CA LEU A 6 23.17 -10.49 -6.85
C LEU A 6 23.44 -9.84 -5.49
N LEU A 7 24.03 -8.65 -5.51
CA LEU A 7 24.03 -7.76 -4.35
C LEU A 7 22.57 -7.39 -4.06
N LEU A 8 21.95 -8.06 -3.09
CA LEU A 8 20.71 -7.59 -2.48
C LEU A 8 21.06 -6.31 -1.72
N ALA A 9 20.96 -5.17 -2.40
CA ALA A 9 20.88 -3.90 -1.71
C ALA A 9 19.66 -4.00 -0.79
N THR A 10 19.88 -3.98 0.51
CA THR A 10 18.84 -3.83 1.53
C THR A 10 18.33 -2.38 1.49
N GLY A 11 17.76 -2.01 0.35
CA GLY A 11 17.12 -0.72 0.11
C GLY A 11 15.66 -0.78 0.53
N LEU A 12 15.10 0.39 0.84
CA LEU A 12 13.64 0.61 0.85
C LEU A 12 13.02 -0.05 -0.40
N PRO A 13 11.77 -0.58 -0.43
CA PRO A 13 11.23 -1.06 -1.70
C PRO A 13 11.36 0.10 -2.69
N ALA A 14 11.85 -0.21 -3.88
CA ALA A 14 11.96 0.78 -4.92
C ALA A 14 10.59 1.48 -5.07
N SER A 15 10.60 2.79 -5.30
CA SER A 15 9.36 3.51 -5.59
C SER A 15 8.64 2.83 -6.74
N VAL A 16 7.32 2.68 -6.62
CA VAL A 16 6.47 2.06 -7.63
C VAL A 16 5.67 3.12 -8.35
N SER A 17 5.63 3.04 -9.69
CA SER A 17 4.79 3.88 -10.53
C SER A 17 3.57 3.10 -11.02
N GLY A 18 2.44 3.80 -11.17
CA GLY A 18 1.17 3.21 -11.61
C GLY A 18 0.13 4.30 -11.84
N ASP A 19 -1.13 3.94 -11.96
CA ASP A 19 -2.27 4.86 -11.97
C ASP A 19 -3.16 4.44 -10.79
N PHE A 20 -2.81 4.91 -9.60
CA PHE A 20 -3.40 4.43 -8.33
C PHE A 20 -4.70 5.16 -8.00
N ASP A 21 -4.89 6.36 -8.56
CA ASP A 21 -6.13 7.13 -8.43
C ASP A 21 -7.09 6.98 -9.62
N HIS A 22 -6.67 6.25 -10.66
CA HIS A 22 -7.44 5.93 -11.86
C HIS A 22 -7.82 7.16 -12.69
N ASP A 23 -6.97 8.19 -12.69
CA ASP A 23 -7.17 9.42 -13.46
C ASP A 23 -6.54 9.37 -14.87
N GLY A 24 -5.85 8.27 -15.19
CA GLY A 24 -5.17 8.05 -16.47
C GLY A 24 -3.77 8.66 -16.53
N LYS A 25 -3.25 9.24 -15.45
CA LYS A 25 -1.90 9.81 -15.36
C LYS A 25 -1.02 8.99 -14.43
N PRO A 26 0.30 8.94 -14.68
CA PRO A 26 1.21 8.20 -13.82
C PRO A 26 1.37 8.84 -12.44
N ASP A 27 1.10 8.04 -11.41
CA ASP A 27 1.38 8.27 -10.01
C ASP A 27 2.71 7.61 -9.59
N VAL A 28 3.24 8.05 -8.45
CA VAL A 28 4.43 7.47 -7.82
C VAL A 28 4.19 7.25 -6.33
N ALA A 29 4.42 6.02 -5.87
CA ALA A 29 4.35 5.62 -4.48
C ALA A 29 5.75 5.25 -3.97
N ALA A 30 6.10 5.70 -2.76
CA ALA A 30 7.37 5.38 -2.13
C ALA A 30 7.21 5.23 -0.61
N VAL A 31 7.92 4.28 -0.03
CA VAL A 31 8.03 4.13 1.42
C VAL A 31 9.28 4.86 1.88
N GLN A 32 9.11 5.76 2.86
CA GLN A 32 10.19 6.58 3.40
C GLN A 32 10.13 6.60 4.94
N ARG A 33 11.22 6.97 5.61
CA ARG A 33 11.21 7.20 7.05
C ARG A 33 10.53 8.54 7.40
N ASP A 34 9.75 8.57 8.47
CA ASP A 34 9.06 9.76 9.00
C ASP A 34 9.87 10.37 10.16
N GLY A 35 11.10 10.82 9.88
CA GLY A 35 11.96 11.53 10.86
C GLY A 35 12.39 10.72 12.10
N GLY A 36 12.08 9.42 12.16
CA GLY A 36 12.39 8.50 13.25
C GLY A 36 12.31 7.03 12.82
N GLU A 37 11.86 6.15 13.71
CA GLU A 37 11.71 4.70 13.41
C GLU A 37 10.42 4.34 12.66
N ALA A 38 9.55 5.32 12.41
CA ALA A 38 8.32 5.09 11.68
C ALA A 38 8.53 5.21 10.17
N TYR A 39 7.80 4.42 9.42
CA TYR A 39 7.68 4.50 7.98
C TYR A 39 6.38 5.20 7.58
N VAL A 40 6.43 5.84 6.42
CA VAL A 40 5.30 6.49 5.77
C VAL A 40 5.30 6.12 4.30
N LEU A 41 4.14 5.74 3.80
CA LEU A 41 3.87 5.62 2.38
C LEU A 41 3.49 7.00 1.84
N SER A 42 4.30 7.52 0.93
CA SER A 42 4.09 8.75 0.20
C SER A 42 3.56 8.43 -1.19
N ILE A 43 2.44 9.03 -1.59
CA ILE A 43 1.84 8.84 -2.93
C ILE A 43 1.70 10.19 -3.60
N LYS A 44 2.50 10.45 -4.64
CA LYS A 44 2.38 11.62 -5.49
C LYS A 44 1.50 11.29 -6.68
N ARG A 45 0.38 12.00 -6.82
CA ARG A 45 -0.55 11.82 -7.94
C ARG A 45 -0.10 12.59 -9.17
N GLY A 46 -0.25 12.02 -10.36
CA GLY A 46 0.15 12.64 -11.63
C GLY A 46 -0.76 13.80 -12.04
N GLY A 47 -2.06 13.71 -11.80
CA GLY A 47 -3.03 14.80 -12.04
C GLY A 47 -3.46 15.57 -10.81
N GLY A 48 -2.91 15.25 -9.64
CA GLY A 48 -3.34 15.79 -8.36
C GLY A 48 -2.57 17.02 -7.87
N ALA A 49 -2.83 17.40 -6.62
CA ALA A 49 -2.09 18.44 -5.94
C ALA A 49 -0.60 18.10 -5.80
N GLU A 50 0.26 19.12 -5.79
CA GLU A 50 1.72 18.95 -5.65
C GLU A 50 2.14 18.29 -4.32
N THR A 51 1.27 18.35 -3.31
CA THR A 51 1.54 17.73 -2.00
C THR A 51 1.18 16.24 -2.05
N PRO A 52 2.14 15.33 -1.82
CA PRO A 52 1.87 13.89 -1.78
C PRO A 52 0.91 13.52 -0.64
N ALA A 53 0.05 12.53 -0.89
CA ALA A 53 -0.67 11.86 0.18
C ALA A 53 0.32 11.10 1.07
N ARG A 54 0.08 11.10 2.39
CA ARG A 54 0.94 10.44 3.37
C ARG A 54 0.13 9.49 4.24
N ILE A 55 0.50 8.21 4.23
CA ILE A 55 -0.10 7.15 5.05
C ILE A 55 0.96 6.67 6.04
N ARG A 56 0.73 6.85 7.34
CA ARG A 56 1.66 6.37 8.38
C ARG A 56 1.52 4.85 8.55
N LEU A 57 2.65 4.16 8.50
CA LEU A 57 2.72 2.69 8.57
C LEU A 57 3.20 2.17 9.93
N GLY A 58 3.75 3.04 10.77
CA GLY A 58 4.34 2.62 12.05
C GLY A 58 5.76 2.09 11.87
N LYS A 59 6.23 1.22 12.76
CA LYS A 59 7.64 0.78 12.82
C LYS A 59 7.97 -0.40 11.89
N GLY A 60 6.95 -1.09 11.38
CA GLY A 60 7.10 -2.17 10.42
C GLY A 60 7.45 -1.60 9.05
N PHE A 61 8.54 -2.08 8.47
CA PHE A 61 8.90 -1.74 7.10
C PHE A 61 8.11 -2.63 6.14
N PRO A 62 7.29 -2.07 5.23
CA PRO A 62 6.64 -2.87 4.20
C PRO A 62 7.66 -3.34 3.15
N ASP A 63 7.71 -4.64 2.91
CA ASP A 63 8.47 -5.24 1.80
C ASP A 63 7.59 -5.48 0.56
N ILE A 64 6.27 -5.29 0.69
CA ILE A 64 5.32 -5.23 -0.41
C ILE A 64 4.98 -3.76 -0.69
N LEU A 65 5.23 -3.34 -1.92
CA LEU A 65 4.70 -2.11 -2.51
C LEU A 65 4.51 -2.36 -4.00
N THR A 66 3.26 -2.48 -4.47
CA THR A 66 2.99 -2.85 -5.87
C THR A 66 1.60 -2.41 -6.34
N ALA A 67 1.43 -2.29 -7.65
CA ALA A 67 0.11 -2.15 -8.25
C ALA A 67 -0.56 -3.52 -8.34
N ALA A 68 -1.85 -3.59 -7.99
CA ALA A 68 -2.67 -4.77 -8.19
C ALA A 68 -2.72 -5.13 -9.69
N GLN A 69 -2.38 -6.37 -10.02
CA GLN A 69 -2.29 -6.82 -11.42
C GLN A 69 -3.62 -7.30 -11.98
N ALA A 70 -4.54 -7.69 -11.11
CA ALA A 70 -5.87 -8.16 -11.44
C ALA A 70 -6.88 -7.68 -10.41
N LYS A 71 -8.14 -7.66 -10.81
CA LYS A 71 -9.26 -7.44 -9.90
C LYS A 71 -9.40 -8.66 -8.98
N SER A 72 -9.60 -8.42 -7.68
CA SER A 72 -9.95 -9.45 -6.71
C SER A 72 -10.95 -8.94 -5.67
N VAL A 73 -11.56 -9.86 -4.93
CA VAL A 73 -12.47 -9.54 -3.82
C VAL A 73 -11.93 -10.25 -2.59
N GLU A 74 -11.50 -9.47 -1.60
CA GLU A 74 -10.79 -9.96 -0.45
C GLU A 74 -11.60 -9.74 0.83
N ALA A 75 -11.68 -10.75 1.69
CA ALA A 75 -12.14 -10.53 3.05
C ALA A 75 -11.17 -9.59 3.78
N THR A 76 -11.70 -8.56 4.45
CA THR A 76 -10.87 -7.59 5.18
C THR A 76 -10.33 -8.20 6.47
N ALA A 77 -9.28 -7.59 7.03
CA ALA A 77 -8.72 -7.99 8.30
C ALA A 77 -9.78 -7.97 9.42
N CYS A 78 -10.68 -6.98 9.42
CA CYS A 78 -11.76 -6.93 10.42
C CYS A 78 -12.77 -8.07 10.25
N ALA A 79 -13.08 -8.49 9.01
CA ALA A 79 -13.93 -9.66 8.79
C ALA A 79 -13.27 -10.96 9.27
N LYS A 80 -11.94 -10.99 9.31
CA LYS A 80 -11.12 -12.09 9.85
C LYS A 80 -10.94 -11.99 11.37
N GLY A 81 -11.52 -10.98 12.02
CA GLY A 81 -11.49 -10.80 13.47
C GLY A 81 -10.35 -9.90 13.99
N ALA A 82 -9.64 -9.20 13.11
CA ALA A 82 -8.67 -8.19 13.52
C ALA A 82 -9.36 -6.92 14.07
N GLY A 83 -8.68 -6.23 14.99
CA GLY A 83 -9.18 -5.03 15.66
C GLY A 83 -9.92 -5.32 16.98
N PRO A 84 -10.46 -4.27 17.63
CA PRO A 84 -11.17 -4.41 18.91
C PRO A 84 -12.44 -5.27 18.76
N ARG A 85 -12.72 -6.13 19.74
CA ARG A 85 -13.86 -7.08 19.70
C ARG A 85 -15.22 -6.42 19.47
N ASP A 86 -15.40 -5.19 19.96
CA ASP A 86 -16.66 -4.45 19.88
C ASP A 86 -16.65 -3.37 18.79
N ALA A 87 -15.58 -3.29 17.98
CA ALA A 87 -15.52 -2.32 16.89
C ALA A 87 -16.37 -2.80 15.71
N PRO A 88 -17.21 -1.93 15.10
CA PRO A 88 -17.92 -2.27 13.89
C PRO A 88 -16.93 -2.55 12.75
N CYS A 89 -17.21 -3.60 11.97
CA CYS A 89 -16.51 -3.91 10.71
C CYS A 89 -17.45 -3.54 9.55
N PRO A 90 -17.48 -2.27 9.12
CA PRO A 90 -18.40 -1.81 8.09
C PRO A 90 -18.12 -2.47 6.73
N ASP A 91 -16.84 -2.65 6.40
CA ASP A 91 -16.40 -3.21 5.14
C ASP A 91 -15.84 -4.61 5.39
N LYS A 92 -16.70 -5.63 5.34
CA LYS A 92 -16.27 -7.04 5.50
C LYS A 92 -15.48 -7.57 4.32
N VAL A 93 -15.63 -6.91 3.17
CA VAL A 93 -15.01 -7.29 1.91
C VAL A 93 -14.52 -6.03 1.23
N VAL A 94 -13.38 -6.13 0.55
CA VAL A 94 -12.86 -5.07 -0.31
C VAL A 94 -12.64 -5.62 -1.71
N THR A 95 -13.16 -4.92 -2.71
CA THR A 95 -12.79 -5.18 -4.10
C THR A 95 -11.50 -4.43 -4.39
N VAL A 96 -10.44 -5.15 -4.71
CA VAL A 96 -9.20 -4.60 -5.25
C VAL A 96 -9.36 -4.56 -6.76
N GLU A 97 -9.24 -3.39 -7.37
CA GLU A 97 -9.25 -3.25 -8.82
C GLU A 97 -7.81 -3.35 -9.34
N LYS A 98 -7.65 -3.75 -10.61
CA LYS A 98 -6.35 -3.67 -11.27
C LYS A 98 -5.88 -2.21 -11.25
N GLY A 99 -4.65 -1.97 -10.82
CA GLY A 99 -4.08 -0.63 -10.67
C GLY A 99 -4.15 -0.07 -9.25
N ASP A 100 -4.98 -0.62 -8.36
CA ASP A 100 -4.98 -0.20 -6.95
C ASP A 100 -3.62 -0.45 -6.30
N LEU A 101 -3.23 0.44 -5.37
CA LEU A 101 -1.95 0.32 -4.69
C LEU A 101 -2.04 -0.67 -3.52
N LEU A 102 -1.27 -1.75 -3.60
CA LEU A 102 -1.09 -2.71 -2.53
C LEU A 102 0.22 -2.43 -1.78
N PHE A 103 0.17 -2.52 -0.45
CA PHE A 103 1.34 -2.39 0.40
C PHE A 103 1.21 -3.21 1.68
N GLY A 104 2.33 -3.55 2.30
CA GLY A 104 2.36 -4.31 3.54
C GLY A 104 3.62 -5.14 3.69
N THR A 105 3.56 -6.19 4.50
CA THR A 105 4.61 -7.17 4.69
C THR A 105 4.17 -8.55 4.21
N ALA A 106 5.01 -9.28 3.49
CA ALA A 106 4.70 -10.63 3.03
C ALA A 106 4.36 -11.58 4.21
N GLU A 107 4.92 -11.32 5.38
CA GLU A 107 4.82 -12.20 6.56
C GLU A 107 3.69 -11.85 7.53
N ALA A 108 3.03 -10.69 7.42
CA ALA A 108 2.03 -10.28 8.40
C ALA A 108 0.85 -9.54 7.79
N SER A 109 1.11 -8.41 7.13
CA SER A 109 0.05 -7.45 6.84
C SER A 109 -0.05 -7.15 5.34
N LEU A 110 -1.26 -7.07 4.80
CA LEU A 110 -1.50 -6.61 3.44
C LEU A 110 -2.65 -5.63 3.47
N ALA A 111 -2.47 -4.49 2.84
CA ALA A 111 -3.50 -3.48 2.66
C ALA A 111 -3.58 -3.01 1.21
N VAL A 112 -4.75 -2.50 0.88
CA VAL A 112 -5.00 -1.75 -0.34
C VAL A 112 -5.22 -0.27 0.02
N ALA A 113 -4.54 0.63 -0.68
CA ALA A 113 -4.82 2.06 -0.70
C ALA A 113 -5.65 2.38 -1.95
N LYS A 114 -6.93 2.75 -1.75
CA LYS A 114 -7.86 3.11 -2.84
C LYS A 114 -8.18 4.59 -2.80
N TRP A 115 -8.20 5.25 -3.95
CA TRP A 115 -8.67 6.63 -4.06
C TRP A 115 -10.20 6.69 -3.97
N ASP A 116 -10.74 7.56 -3.09
CA ASP A 116 -12.19 7.77 -2.93
C ASP A 116 -12.73 9.01 -3.67
N GLY A 117 -11.92 9.65 -4.53
CA GLY A 117 -12.20 10.95 -5.13
C GLY A 117 -11.59 12.13 -4.38
N ARG A 118 -11.15 11.93 -3.13
CA ARG A 118 -10.59 12.98 -2.27
C ARG A 118 -9.29 12.57 -1.57
N ALA A 119 -9.17 11.32 -1.16
CA ALA A 119 -8.02 10.81 -0.43
C ALA A 119 -7.83 9.31 -0.70
N PHE A 120 -6.61 8.82 -0.50
CA PHE A 120 -6.36 7.39 -0.40
C PHE A 120 -6.92 6.86 0.93
N ARG A 121 -7.80 5.87 0.84
CA ARG A 121 -8.34 5.10 1.96
C ARG A 121 -7.64 3.77 2.04
N VAL A 122 -7.19 3.44 3.23
CA VAL A 122 -6.51 2.17 3.51
C VAL A 122 -7.52 1.18 4.04
N THR A 123 -7.57 0.03 3.40
CA THR A 123 -8.30 -1.13 3.91
C THR A 123 -7.33 -2.29 4.08
N TRP A 124 -7.22 -2.77 5.32
CA TRP A 124 -6.40 -3.94 5.63
C TRP A 124 -7.12 -5.21 5.18
N ILE A 125 -6.40 -6.04 4.42
CA ILE A 125 -6.79 -7.38 3.98
C ILE A 125 -6.29 -8.41 5.00
N SER A 126 -5.08 -8.23 5.53
CA SER A 126 -4.53 -9.00 6.66
C SER A 126 -3.81 -8.09 7.66
N ASP A 127 -3.66 -8.59 8.89
CA ASP A 127 -2.93 -7.98 10.01
C ASP A 127 -1.77 -8.91 10.41
#